data_AF-A0A7W1LER2-F1
#
_entry.id   AF-A0A7W1LER2-F1
#
_cell.length_a   1.000
_cell.length_b   1.000
_cell.length_c   1.000
_cell.angle_alpha   90.00
_cell.angle_beta   90.00
_cell.angle_gamma   90.00
#
_symmetry.space_group_name_H-M   'P 1'
#
loop_
_entity.id
_entity.type
_entity.pdbx_description
1 polymer ?
#
loop_
_entity_poly.entity_id
_entity_poly.type
_entity_poly.pdbx_seq_one_letter_code
_entity_poly.pdbx_strand_id
1 'polypeptide(L)' 'MATIEEVTGEGTTLVSLTATAADKIRELMAEDPDGESQVLRVAIQGGGCSGFQYGLG' A
#
# COMPACT_ATOMS: atom_id res chain seq x y z
N MET A 1 -13.36 -23.43 -15.07
CA MET A 1 -13.81 -22.93 -13.75
C MET A 1 -12.55 -22.74 -12.93
N ALA A 2 -12.06 -21.51 -12.77
CA ALA A 2 -10.87 -21.25 -11.96
C ALA A 2 -11.31 -21.17 -10.49
N THR A 3 -10.82 -22.11 -9.67
CA THR A 3 -10.97 -22.08 -8.22
C THR A 3 -10.00 -21.06 -7.65
N ILE A 4 -10.48 -20.17 -6.79
CA ILE A 4 -9.64 -19.23 -6.02
C ILE A 4 -9.20 -19.96 -4.76
N GLU A 5 -7.89 -20.14 -4.59
CA GLU A 5 -7.29 -20.68 -3.37
C GLU A 5 -7.23 -19.57 -2.30
N GLU A 6 -7.74 -19.88 -1.10
CA GLU A 6 -7.71 -18.99 0.07
C GLU A 6 -6.30 -18.96 0.67
N VAL A 7 -5.62 -17.81 0.53
CA VAL A 7 -4.30 -17.58 1.13
C VAL A 7 -4.49 -17.26 2.61
N THR A 8 -4.61 -18.29 3.43
CA THR A 8 -4.54 -18.20 4.90
C THR A 8 -3.07 -18.08 5.33
N GLY A 9 -2.49 -16.90 5.15
CA GLY A 9 -1.10 -16.63 5.53
C GLY A 9 -0.98 -16.33 7.02
N GLU A 10 -0.30 -17.20 7.77
CA GLU A 10 0.20 -16.89 9.10
C GLU A 10 1.16 -15.69 9.02
N GLY A 11 0.71 -14.52 9.51
CA GLY A 11 1.52 -13.40 10.03
C GLY A 11 2.73 -12.91 9.24
N THR A 12 2.85 -13.19 7.94
CA THR A 12 3.99 -12.72 7.15
C THR A 12 3.81 -11.23 6.90
N THR A 13 4.71 -10.43 7.46
CA THR A 13 4.76 -9.00 7.19
C THR A 13 5.19 -8.79 5.74
N LEU A 14 4.22 -8.60 4.84
CA LEU A 14 4.46 -8.43 3.41
C LEU A 14 5.01 -7.04 3.06
N VAL A 15 4.65 -6.03 3.86
CA VAL A 15 5.03 -4.63 3.67
C VAL A 15 5.37 -4.02 5.03
N SER A 16 6.50 -3.33 5.11
CA SER A 16 6.92 -2.57 6.29
C SER A 16 7.28 -1.14 5.91
N LEU A 17 6.94 -0.18 6.77
CA LEU A 17 7.30 1.23 6.60
C LEU A 17 8.53 1.56 7.44
N THR A 18 9.41 2.41 6.91
CA THR A 18 10.42 3.07 7.75
C THR A 18 9.76 4.15 8.60
N ALA A 19 10.42 4.55 9.69
CA ALA A 19 9.90 5.60 10.57
C ALA A 19 9.61 6.89 9.79
N THR A 20 10.55 7.36 8.96
CA THR A 20 10.40 8.56 8.14
C THR A 20 9.25 8.45 7.14
N ALA A 21 9.03 7.28 6.53
CA ALA A 21 7.91 7.07 5.62
C ALA A 21 6.57 7.13 6.37
N ALA A 22 6.49 6.52 7.55
CA ALA A 22 5.29 6.57 8.39
C ALA A 22 4.94 8.01 8.81
N ASP A 23 5.94 8.81 9.18
CA ASP A 23 5.75 10.21 9.54
C ASP A 23 5.23 11.03 8.35
N LYS A 24 5.81 10.82 7.16
CA LYS A 24 5.37 11.55 5.97
C LYS A 24 3.95 11.19 5.54
N ILE A 25 3.56 9.91 5.65
CA ILE A 25 2.18 9.49 5.36
C ILE A 25 1.21 10.17 6.33
N ARG A 26 1.54 10.24 7.62
CA ARG A 26 0.68 10.92 8.62
C ARG A 26 0.54 12.41 8.34
N GLU A 27 1.61 13.07 7.92
CA GLU A 27 1.59 14.48 7.50
C GLU A 27 0.64 14.67 6.32
N LEU A 28 0.78 13.86 5.27
CA LEU A 28 -0.07 13.92 4.08
C LEU A 28 -1.55 13.66 4.39
N MET A 29 -1.85 12.72 5.30
CA MET A 29 -3.22 12.46 5.75
C MET A 29 -3.77 13.66 6.53
N ALA A 30 -2.98 14.31 7.37
CA ALA A 30 -3.44 15.46 8.16
C ALA A 30 -3.67 16.73 7.33
N GLU A 31 -3.04 16.84 6.15
CA GLU A 31 -3.24 17.94 5.20
C GLU A 31 -4.60 17.86 4.48
N ASP A 32 -5.22 16.68 4.44
CA ASP A 32 -6.51 16.46 3.78
C ASP A 32 -7.67 16.54 4.79
N PRO A 33 -8.73 17.32 4.53
CA PRO A 33 -9.89 17.43 5.41
C PRO A 33 -10.58 16.09 5.71
N ASP A 34 -10.49 15.09 4.82
CA ASP A 34 -11.06 13.76 5.02
C ASP A 34 -10.03 12.74 5.53
N GLY A 35 -8.83 13.19 5.91
CA GLY A 35 -7.67 12.38 6.27
C GLY A 35 -7.89 11.33 7.35
N GLU A 36 -8.78 11.57 8.31
CA GLU A 36 -9.12 10.60 9.36
C GLU A 36 -9.84 9.36 8.84
N SER A 37 -10.47 9.47 7.67
CA SER A 37 -11.14 8.37 6.98
C SER A 37 -10.27 7.71 5.91
N GLN A 38 -9.09 8.26 5.63
CA GLN A 38 -8.18 7.75 4.61
C GLN A 38 -7.35 6.58 5.13
N VAL A 39 -6.97 5.71 4.20
CA VAL A 39 -6.13 4.55 4.46
C VAL A 39 -5.01 4.52 3.43
N LEU A 40 -3.83 4.03 3.83
CA LEU A 40 -2.74 3.79 2.90
C LEU A 40 -3.05 2.54 2.06
N ARG A 41 -3.19 2.74 0.75
CA ARG A 41 -3.33 1.69 -0.25
C ARG A 41 -2.09 1.62 -1.12
N VAL A 42 -1.62 0.41 -1.35
CA VAL A 42 -0.55 0.12 -2.31
C VAL A 42 -1.17 -0.46 -3.57
N ALA A 43 -0.91 0.18 -4.71
CA ALA A 43 -1.34 -0.30 -6.01
C ALA A 43 -0.14 -0.73 -6.85
N ILE A 44 -0.29 -1.81 -7.60
CA ILE A 44 0.70 -2.26 -8.58
C ILE A 44 0.20 -1.87 -9.96
N GLN A 45 1.04 -1.18 -10.72
CA GLN A 45 0.76 -0.78 -12.09
C GLN A 45 1.81 -1.38 -13.02
N GLY A 46 1.36 -1.83 -14.20
CA GLY A 46 2.26 -2.25 -15.26
C GLY A 46 3.19 -1.09 -15.65
N GLY A 47 4.50 -1.32 -15.65
CA GLY A 47 5.47 -0.40 -16.21
C GLY A 47 6.01 -0.89 -17.55
N GLY A 48 7.12 -0.30 -17.98
CA GLY A 48 7.83 -0.68 -19.21
C GLY A 48 8.92 -1.73 -18.95
N CYS A 49 10.03 -1.62 -19.67
CA CYS A 49 11.19 -2.52 -19.52
C CYS A 49 11.80 -2.51 -18.10
N SER A 50 11.45 -1.52 -17.27
CA SER A 50 11.92 -1.35 -15.90
C SER A 50 11.12 -2.16 -14.86
N GLY A 51 10.03 -2.83 -15.27
CA GLY A 51 9.21 -3.66 -14.39
C GLY A 51 7.93 -2.96 -13.91
N PHE A 52 7.41 -3.36 -12.74
CA PHE A 52 6.19 -2.82 -12.16
C PHE A 52 6.44 -1.51 -11.39
N GLN A 53 5.45 -0.63 -11.40
CA GLN A 53 5.43 0.60 -10.61
C GLN A 53 4.49 0.42 -9.42
N TYR A 54 4.84 1.04 -8.29
CA TYR A 54 4.03 1.01 -7.07
C TYR A 54 3.46 2.41 -6.80
N GLY A 55 2.14 2.51 -6.81
CA GLY A 55 1.42 3.70 -6.42
C GLY A 55 1.04 3.65 -4.94
N LEU A 56 1.13 4.80 -4.26
CA LEU A 56 0.63 5.01 -2.91
C LEU A 56 -0.56 5.97 -2.99
N GLY A 57 -1.69 5.63 -2.37
CA GLY A 57 -2.88 6.47 -2.30
C GLY A 57 -3.98 5.81 -1.51
#